data_AF-A0A4Y2IA76-F1
#
_entry.id   AF-A0A4Y2IA76-F1
#
_cell.length_a   1.000
_cell.length_b   1.000
_cell.length_c   1.000
_cell.angle_alpha   90.00
_cell.angle_beta   90.00
_cell.angle_gamma   90.00
#
_symmetry.space_group_name_H-M   'P 1'
#
loop_
_entity.id
_entity.type
_entity.pdbx_description
1 polymer ?
#
loop_
_entity_poly.entity_id
_entity_poly.type
_entity_poly.pdbx_seq_one_letter_code
_entity_poly.pdbx_strand_id
1 'polypeptide(L)'
;MEKEAANVVQKMMKLFFEQQVMMMHLMGRLAERKVNQEKYYSTAVKAARRRAESRDRSKPIPKRHYAVLVNPKQEQSSEITKKAIQTKVFPSKIEVRIKSVKKIKKGGIAINKTSEEDIDKLIEEFKKNDEIVNNYDIIEPQPKPAGLLSPKLSRILPPKGAVSPSPAWLKKF
;
A
#
# COMPACT_ATOMS: atom_id res chain seq x y z
N MET A 1 -36.71 15.05 78.16
CA MET A 1 -36.57 13.87 77.30
C MET A 1 -37.12 14.08 75.88
N GLU A 2 -38.34 14.56 75.68
CA GLU A 2 -38.91 14.72 74.31
C GLU A 2 -38.15 15.71 73.39
N LYS A 3 -37.66 16.83 73.93
CA LYS A 3 -36.91 17.84 73.15
C LYS A 3 -35.52 17.35 72.70
N GLU A 4 -34.91 16.43 73.44
CA GLU A 4 -33.62 15.82 73.08
C GLU A 4 -33.81 14.76 71.99
N ALA A 5 -34.87 13.95 72.09
CA ALA A 5 -35.25 13.00 71.05
C ALA A 5 -35.55 13.69 69.71
N ALA A 6 -36.25 14.83 69.72
CA ALA A 6 -36.51 15.62 68.53
C ALA A 6 -35.22 16.17 67.88
N ASN A 7 -34.23 16.60 68.68
CA ASN A 7 -32.94 17.08 68.19
C ASN A 7 -32.10 15.95 67.56
N VAL A 8 -32.13 14.76 68.15
CA VAL A 8 -31.47 13.55 67.58
C VAL A 8 -32.11 13.17 66.25
N VAL A 9 -33.43 13.17 66.16
CA VAL A 9 -34.16 12.89 64.91
C VAL A 9 -33.83 13.93 63.84
N GLN A 10 -33.79 15.22 64.19
CA GLN A 10 -33.41 16.28 63.24
C GLN A 10 -31.98 16.13 62.71
N LYS A 11 -31.01 15.79 63.56
CA LYS A 11 -29.64 15.49 63.13
C LYS A 11 -29.56 14.29 62.20
N MET A 12 -30.33 13.24 62.51
CA MET A 12 -30.38 12.03 61.70
C MET A 12 -31.01 12.29 60.33
N MET A 13 -32.07 13.11 60.27
CA MET A 13 -32.67 13.56 59.01
C MET A 13 -31.68 14.40 58.20
N LYS A 14 -30.97 15.34 58.82
CA LYS A 14 -29.95 16.16 58.16
C LYS A 14 -28.85 15.30 57.53
N LEU A 15 -28.34 14.31 58.27
CA LEU A 15 -27.34 13.37 57.76
C LEU A 15 -27.89 12.56 56.57
N PHE A 16 -29.14 12.13 56.64
CA PHE A 16 -29.80 11.42 55.53
C PHE A 16 -29.87 12.29 54.27
N PHE A 17 -30.28 13.56 54.40
CA PHE A 17 -30.34 14.46 53.25
C PHE A 17 -28.95 14.74 52.67
N GLU A 18 -27.94 14.95 53.51
CA GLU A 18 -26.55 15.14 53.05
C GLU A 18 -26.04 13.91 52.30
N GLN A 19 -26.33 12.69 52.78
CA GLN A 19 -25.97 11.45 52.11
C GLN A 19 -26.72 11.27 50.77
N GLN A 20 -28.01 11.59 50.72
CA GLN A 20 -28.80 11.54 49.48
C GLN A 20 -28.24 12.51 48.42
N VAL A 21 -27.90 13.73 48.82
CA VAL A 21 -27.28 14.71 47.92
C VAL A 21 -25.92 14.23 47.42
N MET A 22 -25.08 13.65 48.29
CA MET A 22 -23.78 13.10 47.89
C MET A 22 -23.92 11.96 46.87
N MET A 23 -24.87 11.05 47.08
CA MET A 23 -25.16 9.95 46.17
C MET A 23 -25.67 10.46 44.82
N MET A 24 -26.55 11.46 44.80
CA MET A 24 -27.05 12.06 43.56
C MET A 24 -25.93 12.67 42.72
N HIS A 25 -25.01 13.42 43.33
CA HIS A 25 -23.86 14.00 42.64
C HIS A 25 -22.89 12.93 42.13
N LEU A 26 -22.70 11.85 42.88
CA LEU A 26 -21.87 10.73 42.44
C LEU A 26 -22.49 10.02 41.24
N MET A 27 -23.80 9.76 41.29
CA MET A 27 -24.55 9.11 40.21
C MET A 27 -24.57 9.94 38.93
N GLY A 28 -24.72 11.27 39.03
CA GLY A 28 -24.60 12.18 37.89
C GLY A 28 -23.24 12.06 37.19
N ARG A 29 -22.13 12.11 37.94
CA ARG A 29 -20.77 11.95 37.39
C ARG A 29 -20.51 10.57 36.79
N LEU A 30 -21.10 9.51 37.35
CA LEU A 30 -20.97 8.15 36.81
C LEU A 30 -21.76 7.97 35.51
N ALA A 31 -22.95 8.58 35.40
CA ALA A 31 -23.76 8.56 34.18
C ALA A 31 -23.07 9.30 33.04
N GLU A 32 -22.50 10.49 33.30
CA GLU A 32 -21.74 11.26 32.31
C GLU A 32 -20.51 10.50 31.78
N ARG A 33 -19.78 9.80 32.66
CA ARG A 33 -18.63 8.98 32.25
C ARG A 33 -19.01 7.85 31.31
N LYS A 34 -20.10 7.12 31.59
CA LYS A 34 -20.57 6.03 30.72
C LYS A 34 -20.98 6.53 29.34
N VAL A 35 -21.74 7.63 29.28
CA VAL A 35 -22.18 8.23 28.01
C VAL A 35 -20.99 8.73 27.18
N ASN A 36 -19.99 9.35 27.82
CA ASN A 36 -18.80 9.82 27.11
C ASN A 36 -17.93 8.66 26.59
N GLN A 37 -17.86 7.54 27.31
CA GLN A 37 -17.13 6.36 26.88
C GLN A 37 -17.76 5.70 25.64
N GLU A 38 -19.09 5.59 25.59
CA GLU A 38 -19.81 5.08 24.40
C GLU A 38 -19.68 6.02 23.19
N LYS A 39 -19.72 7.34 23.39
CA LYS A 39 -19.45 8.33 22.34
C LYS A 39 -18.02 8.20 21.81
N TYR A 40 -17.04 7.98 22.70
CA TYR A 40 -15.65 7.77 22.31
C TYR A 40 -15.46 6.50 21.46
N TYR A 41 -16.00 5.35 21.91
CA TYR A 41 -15.90 4.10 21.17
C TYR A 41 -16.62 4.14 19.82
N SER A 42 -17.83 4.67 19.77
CA SER A 42 -18.59 4.78 18.51
C SER A 42 -17.92 5.72 17.50
N THR A 43 -17.31 6.81 17.97
CA THR A 43 -16.55 7.74 17.12
C THR A 43 -15.25 7.12 16.62
N ALA A 44 -14.52 6.39 17.48
CA ALA A 44 -13.29 5.71 17.09
C ALA A 44 -13.55 4.63 16.02
N VAL A 45 -14.62 3.85 16.16
CA VAL A 45 -15.03 2.83 15.18
C VAL A 45 -15.48 3.45 13.86
N LYS A 46 -16.30 4.51 13.90
CA LYS A 46 -16.74 5.25 12.70
C LYS A 46 -15.58 5.93 11.97
N ALA A 47 -14.63 6.52 12.71
CA ALA A 47 -13.42 7.12 12.15
C ALA A 47 -12.48 6.09 11.51
N ALA A 48 -12.35 4.90 12.12
CA ALA A 48 -11.59 3.80 11.53
C ALA A 48 -12.18 3.34 10.19
N ARG A 49 -13.52 3.25 10.09
CA ARG A 49 -14.23 2.85 8.87
C ARG A 49 -14.01 3.87 7.72
N ARG A 50 -14.07 5.17 8.01
CA ARG A 50 -13.79 6.23 7.03
C ARG A 50 -12.32 6.27 6.57
N ARG A 51 -11.36 6.01 7.47
CA ARG A 51 -9.93 5.88 7.07
C ARG A 51 -9.68 4.67 6.16
N ALA A 52 -10.50 3.63 6.25
CA ALA A 52 -10.39 2.47 5.36
C ALA A 52 -10.97 2.77 3.97
N GLU A 53 -12.04 3.56 3.90
CA GLU A 53 -12.74 3.92 2.66
C GLU A 53 -11.95 4.93 1.81
N SER A 54 -11.18 5.84 2.42
CA SER A 54 -10.28 6.75 1.68
C SER A 54 -8.98 6.09 1.19
N ARG A 55 -8.79 4.78 1.41
CA ARG A 55 -7.69 4.01 0.84
C ARG A 55 -8.09 3.44 -0.52
N ASP A 56 -8.78 4.24 -1.33
CA ASP A 56 -8.73 4.07 -2.78
C ASP A 56 -7.27 4.28 -3.17
N ARG A 57 -6.53 3.18 -3.20
CA ARG A 57 -5.14 3.12 -3.62
C ARG A 57 -5.14 3.63 -5.05
N SER A 58 -4.74 4.88 -5.23
CA SER A 58 -4.42 5.47 -6.52
C SER A 58 -3.70 4.41 -7.34
N LYS A 59 -4.36 3.95 -8.42
CA LYS A 59 -3.77 2.95 -9.31
C LYS A 59 -2.38 3.46 -9.69
N PRO A 60 -1.31 2.68 -9.51
CA PRO A 60 0.01 3.14 -9.87
C PRO A 60 0.01 3.48 -11.36
N ILE A 61 0.24 4.76 -11.69
CA ILE A 61 0.35 5.22 -13.06
C ILE A 61 1.47 4.41 -13.72
N PRO A 62 1.19 3.69 -14.82
CA PRO A 62 2.21 2.89 -15.49
C PRO A 62 3.31 3.83 -15.99
N LYS A 63 4.52 3.68 -15.44
CA LYS A 63 5.69 4.41 -15.93
C LYS A 63 6.10 3.81 -17.26
N ARG A 64 6.13 4.63 -18.32
CA ARG A 64 6.69 4.23 -19.62
C ARG A 64 8.17 3.90 -19.41
N HIS A 65 8.55 2.68 -19.76
CA HIS A 65 9.94 2.27 -19.74
C HIS A 65 10.51 2.51 -21.12
N TYR A 66 11.20 3.63 -21.29
CA TYR A 66 11.97 3.84 -22.48
C TYR A 66 13.23 2.95 -22.39
N ALA A 67 13.13 1.67 -22.77
CA ALA A 67 14.20 0.67 -22.72
C ALA A 67 14.20 -0.21 -24.00
N VAL A 68 15.29 -0.20 -24.79
CA VAL A 68 15.41 -1.14 -25.92
C VAL A 68 16.10 -2.39 -25.42
N LEU A 69 15.53 -3.56 -25.66
CA LEU A 69 16.11 -4.84 -25.25
C LEU A 69 16.82 -5.47 -26.44
N VAL A 70 18.03 -5.96 -26.19
CA VAL A 70 18.80 -6.70 -27.18
C VAL A 70 19.20 -8.03 -26.56
N ASN A 71 18.63 -9.11 -27.09
CA ASN A 71 18.90 -10.47 -26.62
C ASN A 71 19.67 -11.24 -27.68
N PRO A 72 20.80 -11.88 -27.35
CA PRO A 72 21.45 -12.78 -28.29
C PRO A 72 20.60 -14.04 -28.49
N LYS A 73 20.55 -14.55 -29.72
CA LYS A 73 19.84 -15.81 -30.02
C LYS A 73 20.54 -17.02 -29.39
N GLN A 74 21.87 -16.95 -29.31
CA GLN A 74 22.69 -17.92 -28.58
C GLN A 74 23.02 -17.37 -27.18
N GLU A 75 22.93 -18.20 -26.13
CA GLU A 75 23.27 -17.75 -24.78
C GLU A 75 24.77 -17.39 -24.71
N GLN A 76 25.05 -16.13 -24.37
CA GLN A 76 26.40 -15.57 -24.27
C GLN A 76 26.53 -14.74 -22.99
N SER A 77 27.74 -14.26 -22.67
CA SER A 77 27.92 -13.27 -21.60
C SER A 77 27.41 -11.90 -22.05
N SER A 78 26.69 -11.19 -21.17
CA SER A 78 26.20 -9.83 -21.45
C SER A 78 27.33 -8.84 -21.74
N GLU A 79 28.57 -9.12 -21.36
CA GLU A 79 29.72 -8.25 -21.64
C GLU A 79 30.22 -8.39 -23.07
N ILE A 80 30.14 -9.59 -23.63
CA ILE A 80 30.49 -9.86 -25.03
C ILE A 80 29.47 -9.18 -25.93
N THR A 81 28.17 -9.36 -25.64
CA THR A 81 27.08 -8.66 -26.32
C THR A 81 27.26 -7.14 -26.24
N LYS A 82 27.70 -6.62 -25.09
CA LYS A 82 27.89 -5.17 -24.91
C LYS A 82 28.99 -4.66 -25.80
N LYS A 83 30.14 -5.35 -25.82
CA LYS A 83 31.27 -5.00 -26.68
C LYS A 83 30.89 -5.08 -28.16
N ALA A 84 30.20 -6.15 -28.57
CA ALA A 84 29.76 -6.34 -29.95
C ALA A 84 28.77 -5.26 -30.43
N ILE A 85 27.84 -4.83 -29.56
CA ILE A 85 26.93 -3.74 -29.89
C ILE A 85 27.67 -2.40 -29.89
N GLN A 86 28.58 -2.18 -28.94
CA GLN A 86 29.33 -0.93 -28.83
C GLN A 86 30.29 -0.69 -30.00
N THR A 87 30.88 -1.74 -30.58
CA THR A 87 31.72 -1.61 -31.78
C THR A 87 30.93 -1.28 -33.03
N LYS A 88 29.65 -1.68 -33.09
CA LYS A 88 28.79 -1.53 -34.26
C LYS A 88 27.93 -0.26 -34.19
N VAL A 89 27.45 0.08 -33.01
CA VAL A 89 26.50 1.19 -32.79
C VAL A 89 27.14 2.24 -31.89
N PHE A 90 27.49 3.37 -32.48
CA PHE A 90 28.06 4.51 -31.77
C PHE A 90 26.98 5.54 -31.43
N PRO A 91 26.69 5.79 -30.14
CA PRO A 91 25.65 6.73 -29.75
C PRO A 91 25.93 8.17 -30.19
N SER A 92 27.21 8.55 -30.33
CA SER A 92 27.60 9.88 -30.77
C SER A 92 27.20 10.18 -32.22
N LYS A 93 27.15 9.17 -33.10
CA LYS A 93 26.76 9.33 -34.51
C LYS A 93 25.25 9.57 -34.66
N ILE A 94 24.46 9.10 -33.69
CA ILE A 94 22.99 9.02 -33.74
C ILE A 94 22.37 10.12 -32.85
N GLU A 95 23.20 10.86 -32.11
CA GLU A 95 22.80 11.87 -31.12
C GLU A 95 21.81 11.33 -30.07
N VAL A 96 22.00 10.08 -29.63
CA VAL A 96 21.10 9.43 -28.67
C VAL A 96 21.61 9.59 -27.24
N ARG A 97 20.74 10.05 -26.33
CA ARG A 97 21.08 10.19 -24.91
C ARG A 97 20.80 8.88 -24.14
N ILE A 98 21.83 8.05 -24.04
CA ILE A 98 21.77 6.82 -23.25
C ILE A 98 21.89 7.15 -21.75
N LYS A 99 20.91 6.72 -20.95
CA LYS A 99 20.90 6.88 -19.49
C LYS A 99 21.68 5.78 -18.78
N SER A 100 21.45 4.53 -19.16
CA SER A 100 22.15 3.38 -18.58
C SER A 100 21.96 2.13 -19.41
N VAL A 101 22.95 1.24 -19.35
CA VAL A 101 22.90 -0.09 -19.96
C VAL A 101 22.84 -1.13 -18.85
N LYS A 102 21.78 -1.94 -18.80
CA LYS A 102 21.58 -2.99 -17.78
C LYS A 102 21.78 -4.38 -18.38
N LYS A 103 22.40 -5.28 -17.60
CA LYS A 103 22.53 -6.70 -17.94
C LYS A 103 21.19 -7.41 -17.70
N ILE A 104 20.80 -8.28 -18.62
CA ILE A 104 19.61 -9.17 -18.52
C ILE A 104 20.10 -10.62 -18.50
N LYS A 105 19.21 -11.55 -18.11
CA LYS A 105 19.42 -12.99 -18.26
C LYS A 105 19.75 -13.35 -19.72
N LYS A 106 20.39 -14.51 -19.91
CA LYS A 106 20.77 -15.06 -21.23
C LYS A 106 21.71 -14.17 -22.06
N GLY A 107 22.53 -13.34 -21.41
CA GLY A 107 23.45 -12.47 -22.13
C GLY A 107 22.81 -11.25 -22.77
N GLY A 108 21.52 -11.00 -22.50
CA GLY A 108 20.79 -9.85 -23.02
C GLY A 108 21.21 -8.54 -22.35
N ILE A 109 20.85 -7.44 -23.01
CA ILE A 109 21.16 -6.07 -22.59
C ILE A 109 19.92 -5.20 -22.73
N ALA A 110 19.65 -4.36 -21.73
CA ALA A 110 18.64 -3.30 -21.79
C ALA A 110 19.31 -1.93 -21.90
N ILE A 111 19.05 -1.20 -22.97
CA ILE A 111 19.53 0.17 -23.18
C ILE A 111 18.42 1.13 -22.76
N ASN A 112 18.58 1.77 -21.60
CA ASN A 112 17.66 2.80 -21.12
C ASN A 112 18.05 4.15 -21.72
N LYS A 113 17.08 4.85 -22.29
CA LYS A 113 17.26 6.17 -22.91
C LYS A 113 16.25 7.16 -22.32
N THR A 114 16.34 8.44 -22.67
CA THR A 114 15.50 9.49 -22.07
C THR A 114 14.23 9.84 -22.85
N SER A 115 14.25 9.80 -24.19
CA SER A 115 13.09 10.14 -25.03
C SER A 115 12.53 8.94 -25.82
N GLU A 116 11.34 9.08 -26.39
CA GLU A 116 10.74 8.09 -27.29
C GLU A 116 11.37 8.15 -28.70
N GLU A 117 11.76 9.33 -29.17
CA GLU A 117 12.44 9.53 -30.46
C GLU A 117 13.81 8.83 -30.51
N ASP A 118 14.53 8.84 -29.38
CA ASP A 118 15.81 8.15 -29.22
C ASP A 118 15.67 6.63 -29.39
N ILE A 119 14.46 6.09 -29.18
CA ILE A 119 14.18 4.65 -29.36
C ILE A 119 14.14 4.32 -30.83
N ASP A 120 13.37 5.10 -31.57
CA ASP A 120 13.10 4.88 -32.98
C ASP A 120 14.40 5.00 -33.78
N LYS A 121 15.19 6.04 -33.51
CA LYS A 121 16.54 6.22 -34.08
C LYS A 121 17.44 5.00 -33.82
N LEU A 122 17.41 4.48 -32.58
CA LEU A 122 18.24 3.32 -32.23
C LEU A 122 17.78 2.05 -32.96
N ILE A 123 16.47 1.86 -33.11
CA ILE A 123 15.88 0.73 -33.83
C ILE A 123 16.22 0.81 -35.32
N GLU A 124 16.13 1.98 -35.94
CA GLU A 124 16.53 2.19 -37.33
C GLU A 124 18.00 1.84 -37.56
N GLU A 125 18.88 2.23 -36.66
CA GLU A 125 20.31 1.90 -36.75
C GLU A 125 20.60 0.41 -36.54
N PHE A 126 19.82 -0.25 -35.69
CA PHE A 126 19.89 -1.70 -35.60
C PHE A 126 19.38 -2.40 -36.87
N LYS A 127 18.36 -1.85 -37.53
CA LYS A 127 17.83 -2.38 -38.80
C LYS A 127 18.81 -2.21 -39.96
N LYS A 128 19.62 -1.15 -39.98
CA LYS A 128 20.66 -0.93 -41.00
C LYS A 128 21.79 -1.96 -40.95
N ASN A 129 21.94 -2.69 -39.83
CA ASN A 129 23.01 -3.65 -39.61
C ASN A 129 22.46 -5.09 -39.64
N ASP A 130 22.48 -5.74 -40.81
CA ASP A 130 21.95 -7.09 -41.01
C ASP A 130 22.58 -8.15 -40.07
N GLU A 131 23.86 -8.00 -39.76
CA GLU A 131 24.55 -8.88 -38.80
C GLU A 131 23.95 -8.83 -37.39
N ILE A 132 23.39 -7.69 -36.99
CA ILE A 132 22.77 -7.55 -35.67
C ILE A 132 21.40 -8.22 -35.69
N VAL A 133 20.61 -7.98 -36.73
CA VAL A 133 19.28 -8.60 -36.90
C VAL A 133 19.37 -10.13 -36.97
N ASN A 134 20.41 -10.66 -37.60
CA ASN A 134 20.63 -12.09 -37.72
C ASN A 134 21.03 -12.73 -36.38
N ASN A 135 21.86 -12.07 -35.58
CA ASN A 135 22.42 -12.65 -34.34
C ASN A 135 21.64 -12.29 -33.07
N TYR A 136 20.92 -11.16 -33.06
CA TYR A 136 20.26 -10.62 -31.89
C TYR A 136 18.78 -10.32 -32.16
N ASP A 137 17.94 -10.62 -31.18
CA ASP A 137 16.54 -10.22 -31.15
C ASP A 137 16.44 -8.86 -30.46
N ILE A 138 15.99 -7.86 -31.22
CA ILE A 138 15.73 -6.51 -30.73
C ILE A 138 14.25 -6.44 -30.36
N ILE A 139 13.96 -6.19 -29.09
CA ILE A 139 12.59 -6.07 -28.59
C ILE A 139 12.34 -4.62 -28.21
N GLU A 140 11.31 -4.05 -28.83
CA GLU A 140 10.83 -2.72 -28.51
C GLU A 140 10.23 -2.67 -27.10
N PRO A 141 10.36 -1.55 -26.38
CA PRO A 141 9.76 -1.38 -25.08
C PRO A 141 8.24 -1.40 -25.18
N GLN A 142 7.64 -2.54 -24.85
CA GLN A 142 6.20 -2.61 -24.68
C GLN A 142 5.80 -1.93 -23.36
N PRO A 143 4.79 -1.05 -23.35
CA PRO A 143 4.21 -0.59 -22.11
C PRO A 143 3.70 -1.82 -21.35
N LYS A 144 4.18 -2.03 -20.12
CA LYS A 144 3.69 -3.14 -19.30
C LYS A 144 2.17 -3.02 -19.20
N PRO A 145 1.40 -4.07 -19.53
CA PRO A 145 -0.04 -4.01 -19.38
C PRO A 145 -0.36 -3.77 -17.92
N ALA A 146 -1.06 -2.67 -17.65
CA ALA A 146 -1.57 -2.34 -16.33
C ALA A 146 -2.71 -3.32 -15.99
N GLY A 147 -2.39 -4.54 -15.55
CA GLY A 147 -3.48 -5.52 -15.37
C GLY A 147 -3.22 -6.87 -14.70
N LEU A 148 -1.98 -7.33 -14.50
CA LEU A 148 -1.74 -8.60 -13.79
C LEU A 148 -1.13 -8.39 -12.40
N LEU A 149 -1.83 -7.62 -11.58
CA LEU A 149 -1.71 -7.74 -10.14
C LEU A 149 -3.04 -8.27 -9.63
N SER A 150 -3.34 -9.53 -9.89
CA SER A 150 -4.39 -10.22 -9.13
C SER A 150 -3.99 -10.11 -7.65
N PRO A 151 -4.75 -9.39 -6.81
CA PRO A 151 -4.55 -9.50 -5.38
C PRO A 151 -4.73 -10.98 -5.08
N LYS A 152 -3.73 -11.63 -4.48
CA LYS A 152 -3.87 -13.00 -3.99
C LYS A 152 -5.18 -13.07 -3.19
N LEU A 153 -6.20 -13.74 -3.73
CA LEU A 153 -7.54 -13.85 -3.12
C LEU A 153 -7.48 -14.46 -1.71
N SER A 154 -6.39 -15.15 -1.39
CA SER A 154 -6.08 -15.66 -0.04
C SER A 154 -5.91 -14.57 1.02
N ARG A 155 -5.72 -13.29 0.63
CA ARG A 155 -5.59 -12.18 1.60
C ARG A 155 -6.91 -11.48 1.91
N ILE A 156 -7.95 -11.69 1.08
CA ILE A 156 -9.26 -11.03 1.20
C ILE A 156 -10.28 -11.99 1.81
N LEU A 157 -10.16 -13.29 1.55
CA LEU A 157 -11.03 -14.30 2.16
C LEU A 157 -10.45 -14.76 3.50
N PRO A 158 -11.21 -14.71 4.60
CA PRO A 158 -10.83 -15.45 5.80
C PRO A 158 -10.69 -16.94 5.44
N PRO A 159 -9.72 -17.66 6.01
CA PRO A 159 -9.55 -19.09 5.72
C PRO A 159 -10.87 -19.81 5.99
N LYS A 160 -11.33 -20.63 5.04
CA LYS A 160 -12.54 -21.45 5.21
C LYS A 160 -12.38 -22.28 6.49
N GLY A 161 -13.18 -21.98 7.50
CA GLY A 161 -13.08 -22.59 8.83
C GLY A 161 -12.77 -21.62 9.97
N ALA A 162 -12.45 -20.34 9.71
CA ALA A 162 -12.38 -19.32 10.75
C ALA A 162 -13.79 -18.93 11.21
N VAL A 163 -14.38 -19.73 12.10
CA VAL A 163 -15.50 -19.29 12.93
C VAL A 163 -14.94 -18.16 13.80
N SER A 164 -15.44 -16.94 13.62
CA SER A 164 -15.09 -15.85 14.53
C SER A 164 -15.34 -16.33 15.96
N PRO A 165 -14.35 -16.29 16.88
CA PRO A 165 -14.56 -16.75 18.24
C PRO A 165 -15.76 -16.01 18.81
N SER A 166 -16.78 -16.77 19.26
CA SER A 166 -17.97 -16.17 19.86
C SER A 166 -17.54 -15.21 20.97
N PRO A 167 -18.05 -13.97 20.98
CA PRO A 167 -17.67 -12.98 21.96
C PRO A 167 -17.79 -13.53 23.39
N ALA A 168 -16.76 -13.35 24.21
CA ALA A 168 -16.65 -13.97 25.54
C ALA A 168 -17.81 -13.63 26.51
N TRP A 169 -18.63 -12.62 26.20
CA TRP A 169 -19.81 -12.22 26.98
C TRP A 169 -21.04 -13.12 26.74
N LEU A 170 -21.05 -13.93 25.68
CA LEU A 170 -22.14 -14.88 25.36
C LEU A 170 -22.05 -16.21 26.13
N LYS A 171 -20.96 -16.46 26.88
CA LYS A 171 -20.75 -17.72 27.63
C LYS A 171 -21.22 -17.67 29.09
N LYS A 172 -21.97 -16.63 29.48
CA LYS A 172 -22.46 -16.43 30.85
C LYS A 172 -23.98 -16.36 30.90
N PHE A 173 -24.64 -17.43 30.48
CA PHE A 173 -26.03 -17.74 30.82
C PHE A 173 -26.18 -19.26 30.88
#